data_AF-S3CL24-F1
#
_entry.id   AF-S3CL24-F1
#
_cell.length_a   1.000
_cell.length_b   1.000
_cell.length_c   1.000
_cell.angle_alpha   90.00
_cell.angle_beta   90.00
_cell.angle_gamma   90.00
#
_symmetry.space_group_name_H-M   'P 1'
#
loop_
_entity.id
_entity.type
_entity.pdbx_description
1 polymer ?
#
loop_
_entity_poly.entity_id
_entity_poly.type
_entity_poly.pdbx_seq_one_letter_code
_entity_poly.pdbx_strand_id
1 'polypeptide(L)'
;MPPTLDLTKTYTHADMILSARKSPRLSLRRPSPHGIERGPLSSTSSRFSFHDLLAPPLPSPSLPALVPRHGKPIPIRAQKKYIQGLVWISGVIMILYLGFSTKKLDRPMKAVGWATHSGEEYEMVGESELPDFPTPVMVTDKRGRAKWTVSIPPDSDFPLEPKQYADICSQNMEVATHVADMYTRVHKEHAAHYGYYHVDKNFMDVAEAEAHGLLPGPKARTSMKASSLLGENLDGLVESDVCEKSMTFVLETQDAGLGNTLLMLWTAYGLAKKEGRAFFLDDSRWAYGNYNKFFKSPPIPSCRPPPRHEMLPCPHHARHLLVSAATAGHVFGGGFNGYYEDARKMEVYRQKPMFNFAREGYEALFQLANEDEEYVDKRIAEMRGKTVTPGDGKINGIVVGIHVRHGDRRPFEFQYKDSYIPLEKYVDTAKEILRETFNGSRLGNDGITEAASHSIMLLASDDPDVYASEELSEALPAQQQIRLASNKHISNPQPQGPTGMRNFVDEAVGWEGGFFAPMFWSLGRPNGLPPTAVTTPDVKVPPTDEALRLRELVGRAYLMDLAVLGQASDKIVCTVSSAGCRILAIMLGWDKSFDKAGFMNVDGTFDWRGISW
;
A
#
# COMPACT_ATOMS: atom_id res chain seq x y z
N MET A 1 28.13 56.40 -4.83
CA MET A 1 28.66 56.37 -3.45
C MET A 1 27.48 56.33 -2.50
N PRO A 2 27.45 55.40 -1.53
CA PRO A 2 26.33 55.17 -0.61
C PRO A 2 26.34 56.20 0.55
N PRO A 3 25.29 56.28 1.37
CA PRO A 3 25.35 55.63 2.70
C PRO A 3 24.04 54.90 3.07
N THR A 4 24.08 53.63 3.48
CA THR A 4 24.27 53.08 4.86
C THR A 4 23.14 53.44 5.82
N LEU A 5 22.26 52.46 6.03
CA LEU A 5 21.23 52.46 7.06
C LEU A 5 21.87 52.08 8.41
N ASP A 6 21.64 52.94 9.38
CA ASP A 6 22.11 52.89 10.76
C ASP A 6 21.08 52.13 11.61
N LEU A 7 21.50 51.11 12.34
CA LEU A 7 20.66 50.35 13.28
C LEU A 7 21.31 50.43 14.66
N THR A 8 20.90 51.42 15.43
CA THR A 8 21.14 51.45 16.87
C THR A 8 19.89 51.85 17.63
N LYS A 9 19.71 51.20 18.79
CA LYS A 9 18.74 51.40 19.88
C LYS A 9 17.41 50.62 19.73
N THR A 10 16.96 49.82 20.70
CA THR A 10 17.41 49.50 22.06
C THR A 10 16.52 48.38 22.61
N TYR A 11 17.11 47.41 23.32
CA TYR A 11 16.72 46.74 24.60
C TYR A 11 15.22 46.45 24.91
N THR A 12 14.77 45.37 25.59
CA THR A 12 15.34 44.49 26.62
C THR A 12 14.32 43.36 26.92
N HIS A 13 14.79 42.12 27.17
CA HIS A 13 14.34 41.01 28.08
C HIS A 13 12.83 40.80 28.40
N ALA A 14 12.26 39.60 28.53
CA ALA A 14 12.81 38.31 29.02
C ALA A 14 11.94 37.09 28.59
N ASP A 15 12.59 35.92 28.62
CA ASP A 15 12.12 34.54 28.85
C ASP A 15 10.96 33.94 28.04
N MET A 16 11.33 33.04 27.12
CA MET A 16 10.54 31.84 26.85
C MET A 16 11.48 30.67 26.50
N ILE A 17 11.35 29.58 27.24
CA ILE A 17 12.15 28.35 27.12
C ILE A 17 11.65 27.59 25.89
N LEU A 18 12.51 27.46 24.87
CA LEU A 18 12.30 26.60 23.71
C LEU A 18 13.25 25.40 23.77
N SER A 19 12.65 24.21 23.80
CA SER A 19 13.32 22.92 23.71
C SER A 19 13.97 22.76 22.33
N ALA A 20 15.30 22.92 22.26
CA ALA A 20 16.08 22.64 21.08
C ALA A 20 16.49 21.16 21.04
N ARG A 21 15.77 20.34 20.25
CA ARG A 21 16.27 19.01 19.89
C ARG A 21 17.39 19.13 18.86
N LYS A 22 18.62 18.94 19.34
CA LYS A 22 19.82 18.70 18.51
C LYS A 22 19.73 17.31 17.87
N SER A 23 19.85 17.27 16.54
CA SER A 23 20.15 16.06 15.78
C SER A 23 21.57 15.56 16.08
N PRO A 24 21.82 14.26 16.26
CA PRO A 24 23.17 13.73 16.34
C PRO A 24 23.78 13.64 14.93
N ARG A 25 24.64 14.61 14.58
CA ARG A 25 25.54 14.47 13.43
C ARG A 25 26.74 13.62 13.84
N LEU A 26 26.77 12.38 13.37
CA LEU A 26 27.96 11.52 13.34
C LEU A 26 29.05 12.19 12.50
N SER A 27 30.10 12.70 13.16
CA SER A 27 31.32 13.14 12.48
C SER A 27 32.21 11.95 12.17
N LEU A 28 32.20 11.48 10.91
CA LEU A 28 33.25 10.61 10.40
C LEU A 28 34.55 11.41 10.26
N ARG A 29 35.49 11.15 11.15
CA ARG A 29 36.82 11.77 11.14
C ARG A 29 37.70 11.00 10.15
N ARG A 30 38.10 11.70 9.09
CA ARG A 30 39.11 11.30 8.10
C ARG A 30 40.51 11.58 8.68
N PRO A 31 41.46 10.65 8.70
CA PRO A 31 42.86 10.98 8.92
C PRO A 31 43.65 10.92 7.60
N SER A 32 44.54 11.90 7.40
CA SER A 32 45.62 11.90 6.42
C SER A 32 46.59 13.03 6.77
N PRO A 33 47.86 13.05 6.32
CA PRO A 33 48.83 11.97 6.14
C PRO A 33 50.23 12.33 6.73
N HIS A 34 51.21 11.43 6.53
CA HIS A 34 52.69 11.54 6.64
C HIS A 34 53.30 10.76 7.82
N GLY A 35 54.30 9.90 7.65
CA GLY A 35 55.12 9.63 6.47
C GLY A 35 55.89 8.30 6.53
N ILE A 36 56.28 7.87 5.33
CA ILE A 36 57.52 7.21 4.91
C ILE A 36 58.09 6.13 5.84
N GLU A 37 57.98 4.85 5.44
CA GLU A 37 59.14 3.98 5.20
C GLU A 37 58.78 2.69 4.43
N ARG A 38 59.48 2.52 3.29
CA ARG A 38 59.98 1.31 2.59
C ARG A 38 59.15 0.00 2.60
N GLY A 39 58.80 -0.46 1.39
CA GLY A 39 58.19 -1.80 1.09
C GLY A 39 59.18 -2.99 1.20
N PRO A 40 58.95 -4.18 0.56
CA PRO A 40 57.96 -4.48 -0.49
C PRO A 40 57.21 -5.86 -0.41
N LEU A 41 56.22 -6.00 -1.31
CA LEU A 41 55.81 -7.15 -2.14
C LEU A 41 55.45 -8.54 -1.56
N SER A 42 54.18 -8.89 -1.82
CA SER A 42 53.69 -10.19 -2.36
C SER A 42 53.40 -11.38 -1.44
N SER A 43 52.12 -11.80 -1.51
CA SER A 43 51.59 -13.19 -1.57
C SER A 43 52.15 -14.27 -0.63
N THR A 44 51.28 -14.87 0.20
CA THR A 44 50.76 -16.25 -0.01
C THR A 44 49.90 -16.69 1.20
N SER A 45 48.83 -17.40 0.87
CA SER A 45 48.14 -18.47 1.64
C SER A 45 48.26 -18.54 3.17
N SER A 46 47.11 -18.64 3.84
CA SER A 46 46.75 -19.90 4.52
C SER A 46 45.29 -19.91 4.96
N ARG A 47 44.58 -20.93 4.47
CA ARG A 47 43.30 -21.41 4.99
C ARG A 47 43.58 -22.04 6.35
N PHE A 48 42.74 -21.79 7.36
CA PHE A 48 42.67 -22.64 8.54
C PHE A 48 41.23 -23.05 8.80
N SER A 49 41.02 -24.37 8.71
CA SER A 49 39.80 -25.10 9.03
C SER A 49 39.81 -25.49 10.50
N PHE A 50 38.67 -25.36 11.15
CA PHE A 50 38.43 -25.87 12.50
C PHE A 50 38.06 -27.35 12.45
N HIS A 51 39.06 -28.21 12.55
CA HIS A 51 38.91 -29.56 13.07
C HIS A 51 39.92 -29.72 14.21
N ASP A 52 39.57 -30.48 15.24
CA ASP A 52 40.39 -30.81 16.43
C ASP A 52 40.10 -30.03 17.72
N LEU A 53 38.83 -29.78 18.00
CA LEU A 53 38.35 -29.82 19.37
C LEU A 53 37.64 -31.16 19.57
N LEU A 54 38.32 -32.12 20.21
CA LEU A 54 37.76 -33.12 21.13
C LEU A 54 38.84 -34.17 21.53
N ALA A 55 38.97 -34.37 22.84
CA ALA A 55 39.52 -35.55 23.54
C ALA A 55 40.99 -35.45 24.08
N PRO A 56 41.38 -36.28 25.07
CA PRO A 56 41.69 -35.86 26.45
C PRO A 56 43.13 -36.24 26.90
N PRO A 57 43.63 -35.86 28.10
CA PRO A 57 44.93 -36.32 28.57
C PRO A 57 44.86 -37.51 29.56
N LEU A 58 45.85 -38.39 29.46
CA LEU A 58 46.30 -39.47 30.36
C LEU A 58 47.83 -39.29 30.59
N PRO A 59 48.54 -40.08 31.44
CA PRO A 59 48.51 -40.15 32.91
C PRO A 59 49.94 -39.99 33.54
N SER A 60 50.02 -40.11 34.88
CA SER A 60 51.15 -39.89 35.80
C SER A 60 52.21 -41.02 35.92
N PRO A 61 53.32 -40.82 36.67
CA PRO A 61 53.71 -41.73 37.80
C PRO A 61 54.40 -40.98 38.98
N SER A 62 54.60 -41.45 40.23
CA SER A 62 55.05 -42.75 40.76
C SER A 62 54.86 -42.92 42.31
N LEU A 63 54.19 -44.02 42.72
CA LEU A 63 54.46 -45.09 43.76
C LEU A 63 55.42 -44.88 44.98
N PRO A 64 55.45 -45.78 46.02
CA PRO A 64 54.39 -46.61 46.66
C PRO A 64 54.47 -46.82 48.22
N ALA A 65 53.34 -47.35 48.74
CA ALA A 65 53.14 -48.40 49.77
C ALA A 65 53.59 -48.27 51.24
N LEU A 66 52.63 -48.48 52.17
CA LEU A 66 52.55 -49.67 53.04
C LEU A 66 51.19 -49.71 53.78
N VAL A 67 50.57 -50.90 53.78
CA VAL A 67 49.30 -51.31 54.43
C VAL A 67 49.74 -52.48 55.35
N PRO A 68 49.19 -52.76 56.57
CA PRO A 68 47.77 -53.08 56.74
C PRO A 68 47.03 -52.82 58.09
N ARG A 69 45.72 -52.59 57.92
CA ARG A 69 44.50 -53.11 58.62
C ARG A 69 44.54 -53.47 60.12
N HIS A 70 43.63 -52.85 60.90
CA HIS A 70 42.41 -53.51 61.44
C HIS A 70 41.44 -52.55 62.17
N GLY A 71 40.13 -52.83 62.06
CA GLY A 71 39.03 -52.20 62.83
C GLY A 71 37.74 -51.93 62.02
N LYS A 72 36.66 -52.65 62.30
CA LYS A 72 35.25 -52.35 61.90
C LYS A 72 34.44 -52.06 63.20
N PRO A 73 33.19 -51.55 63.19
CA PRO A 73 32.37 -50.85 62.18
C PRO A 73 31.79 -49.50 62.74
N ILE A 74 30.95 -48.73 62.03
CA ILE A 74 29.47 -48.61 62.19
C ILE A 74 28.91 -47.89 60.93
N PRO A 75 27.73 -48.26 60.38
CA PRO A 75 27.11 -47.55 59.26
C PRO A 75 26.02 -46.59 59.73
N ILE A 76 25.96 -45.35 59.22
CA ILE A 76 24.73 -44.53 59.29
C ILE A 76 24.41 -43.87 57.94
N ARG A 77 23.28 -44.35 57.44
CA ARG A 77 22.43 -43.97 56.31
C ARG A 77 21.69 -42.67 56.63
N ALA A 78 21.91 -41.55 55.93
CA ALA A 78 20.93 -40.45 55.73
C ALA A 78 21.41 -39.25 54.88
N GLN A 79 21.84 -39.41 53.61
CA GLN A 79 22.10 -38.23 52.75
C GLN A 79 21.57 -38.29 51.31
N LYS A 80 20.99 -39.41 50.84
CA LYS A 80 20.54 -39.51 49.44
C LYS A 80 19.14 -38.93 49.14
N LYS A 81 18.28 -38.73 50.15
CA LYS A 81 16.90 -38.24 49.90
C LYS A 81 16.80 -36.72 49.68
N TYR A 82 17.68 -35.93 50.29
CA TYR A 82 17.68 -34.46 50.12
C TYR A 82 18.21 -34.04 48.75
N ILE A 83 19.23 -34.73 48.23
CA ILE A 83 19.80 -34.46 46.91
C ILE A 83 18.80 -34.80 45.80
N GLN A 84 18.08 -35.93 45.93
CA GLN A 84 17.02 -36.28 44.98
C GLN A 84 15.86 -35.28 45.00
N GLY A 85 15.49 -34.76 46.18
CA GLY A 85 14.47 -33.71 46.31
C GLY A 85 14.88 -32.40 45.62
N LEU A 86 16.14 -31.97 45.78
CA LEU A 86 16.65 -30.75 45.15
C LEU A 86 16.68 -30.83 43.62
N VAL A 87 17.07 -31.98 43.07
CA VAL A 87 17.06 -32.20 41.60
C VAL A 87 15.63 -32.24 41.07
N TRP A 88 14.68 -32.78 41.84
CA TRP A 88 13.28 -32.80 41.43
C TRP A 88 12.67 -31.40 41.46
N ILE A 89 12.97 -30.61 42.49
CA ILE A 89 12.53 -29.21 42.60
C ILE A 89 13.16 -28.35 41.49
N SER A 90 14.45 -28.51 41.18
CA SER A 90 15.07 -27.78 40.09
C SER A 90 14.47 -28.14 38.73
N GLY A 91 14.14 -29.42 38.51
CA GLY A 91 13.42 -29.88 37.31
C GLY A 91 12.02 -29.25 37.19
N VAL A 92 11.25 -29.21 38.28
CA VAL A 92 9.92 -28.57 38.29
C VAL A 92 10.03 -27.07 38.06
N ILE A 93 11.01 -26.39 38.67
CA ILE A 93 11.26 -24.96 38.44
C ILE A 93 11.66 -24.71 36.99
N MET A 94 12.46 -25.60 36.37
CA MET A 94 12.83 -25.47 34.95
C MET A 94 11.63 -25.68 34.03
N ILE A 95 10.75 -26.64 34.32
CA ILE A 95 9.52 -26.88 33.56
C ILE A 95 8.55 -25.70 33.71
N LEU A 96 8.38 -25.17 34.92
CA LEU A 96 7.58 -23.97 35.15
C LEU A 96 8.21 -22.75 34.48
N TYR A 97 9.53 -22.59 34.56
CA TYR A 97 10.24 -21.51 33.89
C TYR A 97 10.07 -21.60 32.38
N LEU A 98 10.21 -22.78 31.77
CA LEU A 98 10.00 -22.98 30.34
C LEU A 98 8.52 -22.79 29.96
N GLY A 99 7.56 -23.27 30.77
CA GLY A 99 6.13 -23.05 30.54
C GLY A 99 5.67 -21.59 30.72
N PHE A 100 6.29 -20.83 31.62
CA PHE A 100 6.08 -19.39 31.75
C PHE A 100 6.87 -18.60 30.71
N SER A 101 8.02 -19.10 30.25
CA SER A 101 8.84 -18.46 29.21
C SER A 101 8.23 -18.66 27.83
N THR A 102 7.62 -19.81 27.53
CA THR A 102 6.84 -20.02 26.31
C THR A 102 5.59 -19.15 26.31
N LYS A 103 4.92 -18.96 27.46
CA LYS A 103 3.87 -17.94 27.60
C LYS A 103 4.37 -16.48 27.52
N LYS A 104 5.67 -16.24 27.74
CA LYS A 104 6.32 -14.93 27.48
C LYS A 104 6.80 -14.78 26.04
N LEU A 105 7.02 -15.87 25.31
CA LEU A 105 7.32 -15.89 23.88
C LEU A 105 6.03 -15.83 23.02
N ASP A 106 4.92 -16.34 23.57
CA ASP A 106 3.53 -16.15 23.09
C ASP A 106 2.89 -14.88 23.65
N ARG A 107 3.65 -14.03 24.36
CA ARG A 107 3.31 -12.62 24.28
C ARG A 107 3.64 -12.25 22.85
N PRO A 108 2.66 -11.88 22.00
CA PRO A 108 3.02 -11.24 20.74
C PRO A 108 4.04 -10.18 21.12
N MET A 109 5.20 -10.19 20.48
CA MET A 109 6.06 -9.02 20.47
C MET A 109 5.11 -7.85 20.33
N LYS A 110 5.17 -6.91 21.28
CA LYS A 110 4.48 -5.64 21.15
C LYS A 110 4.77 -5.19 19.72
N ALA A 111 3.77 -5.25 18.86
CA ALA A 111 3.70 -4.32 17.76
C ALA A 111 3.72 -3.00 18.51
N VAL A 112 4.92 -2.39 18.55
CA VAL A 112 5.08 -1.01 18.96
C VAL A 112 3.93 -0.31 18.28
N GLY A 113 3.08 0.32 19.08
CA GLY A 113 1.89 1.00 18.61
C GLY A 113 2.27 1.74 17.34
N TRP A 114 1.43 1.60 16.30
CA TRP A 114 1.61 2.33 15.07
C TRP A 114 2.04 3.73 15.45
N ALA A 115 3.28 4.06 15.14
CA ALA A 115 3.82 5.38 15.43
C ALA A 115 2.91 6.32 14.66
N THR A 116 2.03 7.00 15.39
CA THR A 116 1.31 8.15 14.87
C THR A 116 2.38 9.06 14.30
N HIS A 117 2.24 9.40 13.02
CA HIS A 117 3.24 10.16 12.29
C HIS A 117 3.42 11.59 12.81
N SER A 118 2.74 11.99 13.88
CA SER A 118 2.81 13.35 14.43
C SER A 118 3.77 13.50 15.61
N GLY A 119 3.95 12.52 16.51
CA GLY A 119 4.79 12.73 17.71
C GLY A 119 4.40 13.97 18.56
N GLU A 120 3.22 14.54 18.32
CA GLU A 120 2.62 15.64 19.07
C GLU A 120 1.68 15.04 20.10
N GLU A 121 1.85 15.46 21.35
CA GLU A 121 1.01 15.06 22.48
C GLU A 121 -0.36 15.73 22.32
N TYR A 122 -1.41 14.95 22.08
CA TYR A 122 -2.77 15.46 22.01
C TYR A 122 -3.29 15.76 23.42
N GLU A 123 -3.64 17.03 23.67
CA GLU A 123 -4.23 17.48 24.93
C GLU A 123 -5.71 17.78 24.71
N MET A 124 -6.58 17.11 25.47
CA MET A 124 -8.00 17.45 25.47
C MET A 124 -8.25 18.72 26.27
N VAL A 125 -8.53 19.81 25.57
CA VAL A 125 -8.88 21.10 26.18
C VAL A 125 -10.39 21.18 26.36
N GLY A 126 -10.84 21.41 27.59
CA GLY A 126 -12.25 21.63 27.90
C GLY A 126 -12.66 23.06 27.59
N GLU A 127 -13.24 23.30 26.41
CA GLU A 127 -13.82 24.58 26.04
C GLU A 127 -15.36 24.51 25.99
N SER A 128 -16.02 25.64 26.25
CA SER A 128 -17.49 25.74 26.22
C SER A 128 -18.05 25.92 24.80
N GLU A 129 -17.20 26.29 23.85
CA GLU A 129 -17.56 26.53 22.44
C GLU A 129 -17.06 25.36 21.58
N LEU A 130 -17.83 25.04 20.53
CA LEU A 130 -17.44 24.00 19.58
C LEU A 130 -16.31 24.54 18.68
N PRO A 131 -15.27 23.73 18.39
CA PRO A 131 -14.20 24.12 17.48
C PRO A 131 -14.73 24.48 16.09
N ASP A 132 -14.10 25.47 15.45
CA ASP A 132 -14.36 25.91 14.08
C ASP A 132 -13.62 25.07 13.02
N PHE A 133 -13.02 23.95 13.44
CA PHE A 133 -12.35 22.99 12.58
C PHE A 133 -12.83 21.55 12.85
N PRO A 134 -12.71 20.64 11.87
CA PRO A 134 -13.12 19.25 12.01
C PRO A 134 -12.32 18.52 13.11
N THR A 135 -12.99 18.01 14.14
CA THR A 135 -12.32 17.34 15.27
C THR A 135 -13.28 16.44 16.07
N PRO A 136 -12.81 15.32 16.66
CA PRO A 136 -13.57 14.62 17.68
C PRO A 136 -13.80 15.47 18.92
N VAL A 137 -15.01 15.37 19.46
CA VAL A 137 -15.41 16.11 20.66
C VAL A 137 -16.11 15.17 21.65
N MET A 138 -15.86 15.41 22.93
CA MET A 138 -16.60 14.76 24.01
C MET A 138 -17.86 15.57 24.33
N VAL A 139 -19.00 14.90 24.36
CA VAL A 139 -20.31 15.50 24.64
C VAL A 139 -20.97 14.84 25.84
N THR A 140 -21.84 15.57 26.53
CA THR A 140 -22.65 15.01 27.62
C THR A 140 -24.07 14.74 27.15
N ASP A 141 -24.49 13.48 27.22
CA ASP A 141 -25.87 13.06 26.94
C ASP A 141 -26.83 13.75 27.94
N LYS A 142 -28.13 13.85 27.59
CA LYS A 142 -29.21 14.38 28.46
C LYS A 142 -29.29 13.68 29.82
N ARG A 143 -28.70 12.47 29.92
CA ARG A 143 -28.59 11.67 31.15
C ARG A 143 -27.33 11.96 31.97
N GLY A 144 -26.52 12.96 31.60
CA GLY A 144 -25.26 13.30 32.26
C GLY A 144 -24.12 12.31 32.00
N ARG A 145 -24.22 11.50 30.93
CA ARG A 145 -23.23 10.50 30.55
C ARG A 145 -22.27 11.07 29.50
N ALA A 146 -20.97 10.93 29.72
CA ALA A 146 -19.96 11.26 28.73
C ALA A 146 -20.06 10.33 27.51
N LYS A 147 -20.27 10.92 26.33
CA LYS A 147 -20.16 10.26 25.04
C LYS A 147 -19.16 11.03 24.19
N TRP A 148 -18.80 10.51 23.03
CA TRP A 148 -18.01 11.25 22.06
C TRP A 148 -18.67 11.22 20.68
N THR A 149 -18.41 12.25 19.88
CA THR A 149 -18.87 12.38 18.50
C THR A 149 -17.81 13.14 17.70
N VAL A 150 -18.04 13.36 16.40
CA VAL A 150 -17.15 14.15 15.55
C VAL A 150 -17.87 15.43 15.17
N SER A 151 -17.25 16.59 15.43
CA SER A 151 -17.74 17.88 14.99
C SER A 151 -17.08 18.24 13.67
N ILE A 152 -17.86 18.35 12.59
CA ILE A 152 -17.42 18.92 11.32
C ILE A 152 -18.24 20.20 11.09
N PRO A 153 -17.62 21.38 11.11
CA PRO A 153 -18.33 22.64 10.87
C PRO A 153 -19.09 22.59 9.53
N PRO A 154 -20.39 22.99 9.47
CA PRO A 154 -21.18 22.91 8.24
C PRO A 154 -20.67 23.77 7.08
N ASP A 155 -19.81 24.75 7.35
CA ASP A 155 -19.13 25.61 6.38
C ASP A 155 -17.76 25.08 5.94
N SER A 156 -17.34 23.93 6.44
CA SER A 156 -16.12 23.25 6.00
C SER A 156 -16.21 22.88 4.51
N ASP A 157 -15.08 23.02 3.81
CA ASP A 157 -14.95 22.52 2.44
C ASP A 157 -15.17 21.00 2.39
N PHE A 158 -15.72 20.51 1.27
CA PHE A 158 -15.86 19.09 1.04
C PHE A 158 -15.25 18.68 -0.31
N PRO A 159 -14.46 17.59 -0.36
CA PRO A 159 -14.04 16.78 0.78
C PRO A 159 -13.06 17.55 1.70
N LEU A 160 -12.88 17.13 2.95
CA LEU A 160 -11.85 17.69 3.85
C LEU A 160 -10.45 17.38 3.32
N GLU A 161 -9.42 18.10 3.74
CA GLU A 161 -8.05 17.77 3.35
C GLU A 161 -7.62 16.38 3.86
N PRO A 162 -6.74 15.65 3.14
CA PRO A 162 -6.25 14.34 3.57
C PRO A 162 -5.70 14.34 5.01
N LYS A 163 -4.99 15.42 5.38
CA LYS A 163 -4.45 15.59 6.73
C LYS A 163 -5.57 15.67 7.78
N GLN A 164 -6.62 16.46 7.53
CA GLN A 164 -7.76 16.57 8.44
C GLN A 164 -8.47 15.22 8.64
N TYR A 165 -8.64 14.43 7.57
CA TYR A 165 -9.20 13.09 7.70
C TYR A 165 -8.32 12.14 8.52
N ALA A 166 -7.00 12.17 8.32
CA ALA A 166 -6.06 11.39 9.12
C ALA A 166 -6.05 11.81 10.60
N ASP A 167 -6.07 13.13 10.85
CA ASP A 167 -6.10 13.71 12.20
C ASP A 167 -7.37 13.27 12.94
N ILE A 168 -8.56 13.35 12.32
CA ILE A 168 -9.82 12.84 12.89
C ILE A 168 -9.69 11.36 13.28
N CYS A 169 -9.20 10.50 12.38
CA CYS A 169 -9.09 9.06 12.67
C CYS A 169 -8.10 8.73 13.79
N SER A 170 -6.97 9.45 13.87
CA SER A 170 -5.99 9.27 14.94
C SER A 170 -6.51 9.76 16.29
N GLN A 171 -7.07 10.96 16.36
CA GLN A 171 -7.61 11.56 17.57
C GLN A 171 -8.87 10.83 18.08
N ASN A 172 -9.68 10.25 17.19
CA ASN A 172 -10.86 9.47 17.58
C ASN A 172 -10.50 8.32 18.52
N MET A 173 -9.37 7.64 18.29
CA MET A 173 -8.93 6.53 19.14
C MET A 173 -8.60 7.00 20.56
N GLU A 174 -7.98 8.18 20.67
CA GLU A 174 -7.59 8.77 21.95
C GLU A 174 -8.81 9.26 22.73
N VAL A 175 -9.71 10.00 22.07
CA VAL A 175 -10.97 10.48 22.67
C VAL A 175 -11.86 9.30 23.09
N ALA A 176 -12.01 8.28 22.24
CA ALA A 176 -12.79 7.08 22.57
C ALA A 176 -12.22 6.34 23.79
N THR A 177 -10.89 6.20 23.86
CA THR A 177 -10.21 5.56 25.00
C THR A 177 -10.41 6.37 26.27
N HIS A 178 -10.27 7.69 26.20
CA HIS A 178 -10.46 8.55 27.36
C HIS A 178 -11.91 8.51 27.89
N VAL A 179 -12.92 8.54 27.01
CA VAL A 179 -14.32 8.40 27.42
C VAL A 179 -14.59 7.02 28.02
N ALA A 180 -14.02 5.95 27.45
CA ALA A 180 -14.13 4.61 28.02
C ALA A 180 -13.52 4.53 29.43
N ASP A 181 -12.36 5.17 29.64
CA ASP A 181 -11.67 5.20 30.93
C ASP A 181 -12.47 5.92 32.02
N MET A 182 -13.27 6.94 31.67
CA MET A 182 -14.20 7.58 32.63
C MET A 182 -15.22 6.61 33.21
N TYR A 183 -15.61 5.58 32.45
CA TYR A 183 -16.57 4.57 32.89
C TYR A 183 -15.93 3.43 33.67
N THR A 184 -14.65 3.15 33.44
CA THR A 184 -13.95 2.04 34.10
C THR A 184 -13.15 2.51 35.30
N ARG A 185 -13.57 2.15 36.52
CA ARG A 185 -12.82 2.41 37.77
C ARG A 185 -11.51 1.61 37.91
N VAL A 186 -11.16 0.82 36.91
CA VAL A 186 -9.98 -0.04 36.88
C VAL A 186 -9.23 0.28 35.59
N HIS A 187 -8.05 0.88 35.69
CA HIS A 187 -7.13 1.01 34.56
C HIS A 187 -6.82 -0.39 34.03
N LYS A 188 -7.49 -0.79 32.94
CA LYS A 188 -7.07 -1.97 32.19
C LYS A 188 -5.82 -1.53 31.45
N GLU A 189 -4.65 -2.03 31.85
CA GLU A 189 -3.37 -1.72 31.20
C GLU A 189 -3.34 -2.05 29.70
N HIS A 190 -4.34 -2.77 29.17
CA HIS A 190 -4.45 -3.09 27.75
C HIS A 190 -5.92 -3.08 27.32
N ALA A 191 -6.31 -2.13 26.47
CA ALA A 191 -7.46 -2.33 25.60
C ALA A 191 -7.12 -3.50 24.68
N ALA A 192 -7.87 -4.60 24.79
CA ALA A 192 -7.78 -5.69 23.82
C ALA A 192 -7.97 -5.10 22.42
N HIS A 193 -7.16 -5.51 21.44
CA HIS A 193 -7.38 -5.09 20.06
C HIS A 193 -8.82 -5.40 19.69
N TYR A 194 -9.61 -4.35 19.48
CA TYR A 194 -10.99 -4.48 19.09
C TYR A 194 -11.05 -5.13 17.70
N GLY A 195 -11.99 -6.06 17.52
CA GLY A 195 -12.21 -6.69 16.22
C GLY A 195 -12.69 -5.66 15.19
N TYR A 196 -12.61 -6.02 13.90
CA TYR A 196 -12.92 -5.11 12.79
C TYR A 196 -14.29 -4.43 12.89
N TYR A 197 -15.33 -5.19 13.27
CA TYR A 197 -16.70 -4.71 13.44
C TYR A 197 -17.04 -4.25 14.86
N HIS A 198 -16.04 -3.83 15.64
CA HIS A 198 -16.31 -3.31 16.97
C HIS A 198 -17.14 -2.02 16.91
N VAL A 199 -18.24 -2.04 17.65
CA VAL A 199 -19.11 -0.88 17.84
C VAL A 199 -18.81 -0.27 19.20
N ASP A 200 -18.38 0.98 19.21
CA ASP A 200 -18.17 1.72 20.45
C ASP A 200 -19.53 2.15 21.02
N LYS A 201 -19.81 1.75 22.25
CA LYS A 201 -21.06 2.09 22.95
C LYS A 201 -21.13 3.55 23.39
N ASN A 202 -19.97 4.21 23.47
CA ASN A 202 -19.84 5.59 23.90
C ASN A 202 -19.85 6.57 22.72
N PHE A 203 -19.78 6.07 21.48
CA PHE A 203 -19.93 6.88 20.30
C PHE A 203 -21.39 7.33 20.13
N MET A 204 -21.58 8.60 19.77
CA MET A 204 -22.84 9.21 19.39
C MET A 204 -22.72 9.68 17.94
N ASP A 205 -23.60 9.19 17.06
CA ASP A 205 -23.62 9.59 15.65
C ASP A 205 -23.91 11.11 15.52
N VAL A 206 -23.39 11.75 14.47
CA VAL A 206 -23.53 13.21 14.26
C VAL A 206 -25.00 13.60 14.21
N ALA A 207 -25.82 12.86 13.48
CA ALA A 207 -27.25 13.15 13.38
C ALA A 207 -27.98 12.94 14.73
N GLU A 208 -27.54 11.98 15.55
CA GLU A 208 -28.05 11.82 16.93
C GLU A 208 -27.64 13.03 17.79
N ALA A 209 -26.38 13.47 17.70
CA ALA A 209 -25.89 14.62 18.45
C ALA A 209 -26.61 15.92 18.06
N GLU A 210 -26.89 16.13 16.76
CA GLU A 210 -27.69 17.26 16.27
C GLU A 210 -29.14 17.20 16.75
N ALA A 211 -29.78 16.02 16.69
CA ALA A 211 -31.14 15.82 17.20
C ALA A 211 -31.23 16.09 18.72
N HIS A 212 -30.14 15.89 19.45
CA HIS A 212 -30.02 16.20 20.86
C HIS A 212 -29.65 17.67 21.15
N GLY A 213 -29.34 18.48 20.14
CA GLY A 213 -28.92 19.87 20.26
C GLY A 213 -27.49 20.05 20.75
N LEU A 214 -26.65 19.02 20.59
CA LEU A 214 -25.24 19.02 21.01
C LEU A 214 -24.31 19.53 19.90
N LEU A 215 -24.73 19.40 18.63
CA LEU A 215 -24.02 19.92 17.45
C LEU A 215 -24.93 20.85 16.64
N PRO A 216 -24.35 21.81 15.88
CA PRO A 216 -25.11 22.71 15.03
C PRO A 216 -25.69 21.95 13.83
N GLY A 217 -27.02 21.82 13.78
CA GLY A 217 -27.69 21.13 12.67
C GLY A 217 -27.75 21.92 11.36
N PRO A 218 -28.30 21.34 10.28
CA PRO A 218 -28.31 21.90 8.92
C PRO A 218 -29.06 23.24 8.77
N LYS A 219 -29.84 23.65 9.77
CA LYS A 219 -30.50 24.96 9.81
C LYS A 219 -29.53 26.12 10.10
N ALA A 220 -28.26 25.84 10.41
CA ALA A 220 -27.29 26.85 10.82
C ALA A 220 -26.70 27.67 9.66
N ARG A 221 -26.62 27.17 8.41
CA ARG A 221 -26.28 27.95 7.19
C ARG A 221 -26.28 27.08 5.92
N THR A 222 -27.20 27.36 5.00
CA THR A 222 -27.37 26.68 3.69
C THR A 222 -26.37 27.18 2.63
N SER A 223 -25.07 27.19 2.95
CA SER A 223 -24.03 27.56 1.97
C SER A 223 -22.99 26.46 1.83
N MET A 224 -23.41 25.20 1.78
CA MET A 224 -22.54 24.14 1.29
C MET A 224 -22.43 24.31 -0.23
N LYS A 225 -21.22 24.57 -0.76
CA LYS A 225 -21.00 24.50 -2.21
C LYS A 225 -21.36 23.08 -2.65
N ALA A 226 -22.29 22.97 -3.58
CA ALA A 226 -22.65 21.69 -4.18
C ALA A 226 -21.43 21.15 -4.95
N SER A 227 -20.64 20.28 -4.32
CA SER A 227 -19.69 19.45 -5.04
C SER A 227 -20.44 18.24 -5.61
N SER A 228 -20.31 18.03 -6.92
CA SER A 228 -20.96 16.93 -7.63
C SER A 228 -20.43 15.59 -7.11
N LEU A 229 -21.25 14.83 -6.39
CA LEU A 229 -20.94 13.42 -6.12
C LEU A 229 -21.40 12.57 -7.29
N LEU A 230 -20.57 11.62 -7.67
CA LEU A 230 -20.95 10.57 -8.60
C LEU A 230 -21.75 9.50 -7.86
N GLY A 231 -22.81 9.02 -8.51
CA GLY A 231 -23.83 8.18 -7.88
C GLY A 231 -24.98 8.98 -7.26
N GLU A 232 -25.04 10.30 -7.42
CA GLU A 232 -26.21 11.10 -7.07
C GLU A 232 -27.23 11.12 -8.22
N ASN A 233 -28.52 10.97 -7.90
CA ASN A 233 -29.58 11.13 -8.88
C ASN A 233 -30.01 12.61 -8.95
N LEU A 234 -29.38 13.37 -9.85
CA LEU A 234 -29.69 14.79 -10.06
C LEU A 234 -31.00 15.03 -10.84
N ASP A 235 -31.46 14.02 -11.60
CA ASP A 235 -32.62 14.12 -12.50
C ASP A 235 -33.94 13.64 -11.84
N GLY A 236 -33.87 13.22 -10.57
CA GLY A 236 -35.02 12.78 -9.81
C GLY A 236 -35.95 13.94 -9.45
N LEU A 237 -37.11 14.02 -10.12
CA LEU A 237 -38.24 14.89 -9.76
C LEU A 237 -38.84 14.59 -8.36
N VAL A 238 -38.34 13.55 -7.68
CA VAL A 238 -38.79 13.10 -6.36
C VAL A 238 -37.65 13.32 -5.37
N GLU A 239 -37.88 14.13 -4.34
CA GLU A 239 -36.98 14.24 -3.18
C GLU A 239 -36.90 12.88 -2.49
N SER A 240 -35.89 12.07 -2.83
CA SER A 240 -35.61 10.81 -2.14
C SER A 240 -35.05 11.09 -0.74
N ASP A 241 -35.37 10.21 0.22
CA ASP A 241 -34.80 10.28 1.57
C ASP A 241 -33.28 10.08 1.57
N VAL A 242 -32.62 10.63 2.59
CA VAL A 242 -31.19 10.39 2.83
C VAL A 242 -30.97 8.90 3.08
N CYS A 243 -29.91 8.34 2.51
CA CYS A 243 -29.57 6.94 2.74
C CYS A 243 -29.49 6.63 4.25
N GLU A 244 -29.97 5.46 4.68
CA GLU A 244 -29.80 5.06 6.09
C GLU A 244 -28.35 4.77 6.44
N LYS A 245 -27.58 4.22 5.48
CA LYS A 245 -26.14 3.99 5.58
C LYS A 245 -25.51 4.23 4.22
N SER A 246 -24.35 4.87 4.22
CA SER A 246 -23.58 5.07 2.99
C SER A 246 -22.09 4.89 3.20
N MET A 247 -21.39 4.70 2.09
CA MET A 247 -19.95 4.77 1.96
C MET A 247 -19.62 5.75 0.83
N THR A 248 -18.86 6.79 1.14
CA THR A 248 -18.36 7.74 0.13
C THR A 248 -16.87 7.50 -0.05
N PHE A 249 -16.45 7.18 -1.28
CA PHE A 249 -15.03 7.03 -1.62
C PHE A 249 -14.51 8.31 -2.29
N VAL A 250 -13.44 8.90 -1.75
CA VAL A 250 -12.78 10.07 -2.34
C VAL A 250 -11.63 9.58 -3.22
N LEU A 251 -11.70 9.85 -4.52
CA LEU A 251 -10.67 9.53 -5.53
C LEU A 251 -9.43 10.43 -5.42
N GLU A 252 -9.00 10.75 -4.21
CA GLU A 252 -7.73 11.43 -4.01
C GLU A 252 -6.56 10.43 -4.14
N THR A 253 -5.54 10.84 -4.90
CA THR A 253 -4.31 10.07 -5.11
C THR A 253 -3.16 10.77 -4.39
N GLN A 254 -2.64 10.17 -3.33
CA GLN A 254 -1.40 10.64 -2.68
C GLN A 254 -0.16 10.23 -3.48
N ASP A 255 -0.21 9.03 -4.07
CA ASP A 255 0.80 8.54 -5.00
C ASP A 255 0.52 9.00 -6.42
N ALA A 256 1.55 9.08 -7.25
CA ALA A 256 1.39 9.40 -8.67
C ALA A 256 0.71 8.28 -9.47
N GLY A 257 0.55 7.06 -8.94
CA GLY A 257 -0.01 5.92 -9.69
C GLY A 257 -1.52 5.74 -9.52
N LEU A 258 -2.21 5.21 -10.54
CA LEU A 258 -3.64 4.86 -10.45
C LEU A 258 -3.90 3.54 -9.69
N GLY A 259 -2.99 2.57 -9.80
CA GLY A 259 -3.30 1.18 -9.45
C GLY A 259 -3.70 0.96 -7.98
N ASN A 260 -3.00 1.59 -7.03
CA ASN A 260 -3.38 1.50 -5.62
C ASN A 260 -4.76 2.13 -5.35
N THR A 261 -5.05 3.28 -5.97
CA THR A 261 -6.36 3.94 -5.86
C THR A 261 -7.49 3.09 -6.44
N LEU A 262 -7.27 2.41 -7.57
CA LEU A 262 -8.26 1.49 -8.15
C LEU A 262 -8.49 0.27 -7.25
N LEU A 263 -7.42 -0.32 -6.69
CA LEU A 263 -7.55 -1.43 -5.74
C LEU A 263 -8.34 -1.00 -4.49
N MET A 264 -8.07 0.18 -3.95
CA MET A 264 -8.83 0.75 -2.83
C MET A 264 -10.29 0.99 -3.20
N LEU A 265 -10.55 1.62 -4.36
CA LEU A 265 -11.90 1.90 -4.86
C LEU A 265 -12.72 0.63 -4.99
N TRP A 266 -12.17 -0.39 -5.66
CA TRP A 266 -12.90 -1.64 -5.91
C TRP A 266 -13.15 -2.40 -4.61
N THR A 267 -12.16 -2.44 -3.72
CA THR A 267 -12.31 -3.08 -2.40
C THR A 267 -13.35 -2.34 -1.57
N ALA A 268 -13.37 -1.01 -1.60
CA ALA A 268 -14.37 -0.18 -0.92
C ALA A 268 -15.78 -0.45 -1.43
N TYR A 269 -15.96 -0.56 -2.75
CA TYR A 269 -17.25 -0.89 -3.34
C TYR A 269 -17.75 -2.28 -2.90
N GLY A 270 -16.91 -3.30 -3.00
CA GLY A 270 -17.25 -4.66 -2.55
C GLY A 270 -17.59 -4.69 -1.06
N LEU A 271 -16.84 -3.96 -0.23
CA LEU A 271 -17.12 -3.82 1.20
C LEU A 271 -18.44 -3.07 1.46
N ALA A 272 -18.73 -1.98 0.75
CA ALA A 272 -19.97 -1.24 0.87
C ALA A 272 -21.18 -2.13 0.57
N LYS A 273 -21.11 -2.93 -0.50
CA LYS A 273 -22.17 -3.87 -0.85
C LYS A 273 -22.33 -4.96 0.22
N LYS A 274 -21.22 -5.47 0.78
CA LYS A 274 -21.23 -6.44 1.87
C LYS A 274 -21.90 -5.89 3.13
N GLU A 275 -21.69 -4.62 3.44
CA GLU A 275 -22.24 -3.93 4.62
C GLU A 275 -23.63 -3.33 4.39
N GLY A 276 -24.16 -3.39 3.16
CA GLY A 276 -25.45 -2.79 2.80
C GLY A 276 -25.42 -1.26 2.81
N ARG A 277 -24.28 -0.65 2.47
CA ARG A 277 -24.11 0.80 2.37
C ARG A 277 -24.36 1.27 0.93
N ALA A 278 -25.12 2.35 0.76
CA ALA A 278 -25.18 3.07 -0.51
C ALA A 278 -23.80 3.64 -0.86
N PHE A 279 -23.35 3.49 -2.11
CA PHE A 279 -22.00 3.85 -2.51
C PHE A 279 -22.00 5.15 -3.32
N PHE A 280 -21.12 6.08 -2.96
CA PHE A 280 -20.91 7.35 -3.65
C PHE A 280 -19.41 7.57 -3.92
N LEU A 281 -19.12 8.37 -4.93
CA LEU A 281 -17.76 8.63 -5.39
C LEU A 281 -17.53 10.13 -5.56
N ASP A 282 -16.42 10.64 -5.04
CA ASP A 282 -15.99 12.04 -5.19
C ASP A 282 -14.68 12.09 -5.97
N ASP A 283 -14.67 12.72 -7.15
CA ASP A 283 -13.49 12.87 -8.02
C ASP A 283 -12.88 14.27 -7.99
N SER A 284 -13.37 15.16 -7.11
CA SER A 284 -13.00 16.59 -7.09
C SER A 284 -11.50 16.85 -6.90
N ARG A 285 -10.79 15.92 -6.24
CA ARG A 285 -9.34 15.98 -5.98
C ARG A 285 -8.54 14.89 -6.66
N TRP A 286 -9.10 14.25 -7.68
CA TRP A 286 -8.37 13.22 -8.38
C TRP A 286 -7.28 13.83 -9.27
N ALA A 287 -6.02 13.40 -9.09
CA ALA A 287 -4.89 14.02 -9.80
C ALA A 287 -4.92 13.80 -11.33
N TYR A 288 -5.80 12.91 -11.79
CA TYR A 288 -6.02 12.53 -13.18
C TYR A 288 -7.20 13.26 -13.85
N GLY A 289 -7.97 14.07 -13.10
CA GLY A 289 -9.14 14.77 -13.62
C GLY A 289 -10.45 14.07 -13.27
N ASN A 290 -11.42 14.05 -14.18
CA ASN A 290 -12.78 13.57 -13.88
C ASN A 290 -12.92 12.06 -14.13
N TYR A 291 -13.59 11.34 -13.23
CA TYR A 291 -13.86 9.90 -13.32
C TYR A 291 -14.55 9.51 -14.64
N ASN A 292 -15.57 10.30 -15.03
CA ASN A 292 -16.36 10.04 -16.23
C ASN A 292 -15.58 10.15 -17.56
N LYS A 293 -14.32 10.62 -17.53
CA LYS A 293 -13.43 10.59 -18.70
C LYS A 293 -12.80 9.21 -18.96
N PHE A 294 -12.76 8.38 -17.93
CA PHE A 294 -12.12 7.06 -17.98
C PHE A 294 -13.16 5.95 -17.90
N PHE A 295 -14.21 6.16 -17.11
CA PHE A 295 -15.20 5.14 -16.79
C PHE A 295 -16.64 5.66 -16.96
N LYS A 296 -17.59 4.75 -17.12
CA LYS A 296 -19.02 5.04 -16.98
C LYS A 296 -19.35 5.34 -15.52
N SER A 297 -20.38 6.15 -15.29
CA SER A 297 -20.81 6.52 -13.94
C SER A 297 -21.17 5.29 -13.09
N PRO A 298 -20.87 5.32 -11.78
CA PRO A 298 -21.12 4.18 -10.90
C PRO A 298 -22.63 3.90 -10.77
N PRO A 299 -23.01 2.67 -10.35
CA PRO A 299 -24.42 2.34 -10.07
C PRO A 299 -25.05 3.32 -9.08
N ILE A 300 -26.20 3.89 -9.45
CA ILE A 300 -26.88 4.93 -8.68
C ILE A 300 -27.77 4.28 -7.61
N PRO A 301 -27.55 4.54 -6.30
CA PRO A 301 -28.45 4.10 -5.23
C PRO A 301 -29.82 4.80 -5.29
N SER A 302 -30.83 4.19 -4.66
CA SER A 302 -32.21 4.72 -4.62
C SER A 302 -32.44 5.85 -3.61
N CYS A 303 -31.39 6.33 -2.95
CA CYS A 303 -31.42 7.33 -1.88
C CYS A 303 -30.41 8.44 -2.16
N ARG A 304 -30.63 9.62 -1.57
CA ARG A 304 -29.71 10.76 -1.74
C ARG A 304 -28.51 10.68 -0.79
N PRO A 305 -27.36 11.26 -1.17
CA PRO A 305 -26.21 11.33 -0.28
C PRO A 305 -26.54 12.10 1.00
N PRO A 306 -25.88 11.77 2.12
CA PRO A 306 -26.04 12.50 3.39
C PRO A 306 -25.44 13.91 3.32
N PRO A 307 -25.77 14.79 4.28
CA PRO A 307 -25.06 16.03 4.49
C PRO A 307 -23.55 15.80 4.69
N ARG A 308 -22.70 16.72 4.23
CA ARG A 308 -21.23 16.48 4.21
C ARG A 308 -20.60 16.40 5.59
N HIS A 309 -21.14 17.13 6.57
CA HIS A 309 -20.68 17.08 7.96
C HIS A 309 -21.05 15.75 8.66
N GLU A 310 -21.98 14.97 8.11
CA GLU A 310 -22.30 13.63 8.62
C GLU A 310 -21.39 12.54 8.02
N MET A 311 -20.61 12.83 6.97
CA MET A 311 -19.70 11.86 6.34
C MET A 311 -18.39 11.76 7.12
N LEU A 312 -18.23 10.67 7.88
CA LEU A 312 -17.10 10.52 8.82
C LEU A 312 -16.07 9.50 8.34
N PRO A 313 -14.76 9.79 8.46
CA PRO A 313 -13.72 8.83 8.12
C PRO A 313 -13.57 7.70 9.17
N CYS A 314 -13.90 8.01 10.43
CA CYS A 314 -13.83 7.11 11.57
C CYS A 314 -14.94 7.52 12.57
N PRO A 315 -15.49 6.60 13.38
CA PRO A 315 -15.15 5.18 13.45
C PRO A 315 -15.79 4.35 12.30
N HIS A 316 -15.32 3.12 12.09
CA HIS A 316 -15.81 2.24 11.00
C HIS A 316 -17.32 2.02 10.99
N HIS A 317 -17.93 1.96 12.18
CA HIS A 317 -19.38 1.75 12.34
C HIS A 317 -20.22 3.02 12.18
N ALA A 318 -19.61 4.17 11.80
CA ALA A 318 -20.35 5.39 11.50
C ALA A 318 -21.41 5.16 10.42
N ARG A 319 -22.55 5.86 10.53
CA ARG A 319 -23.68 5.69 9.61
C ARG A 319 -23.29 5.99 8.16
N HIS A 320 -22.51 7.05 7.97
CA HIS A 320 -21.98 7.47 6.67
C HIS A 320 -20.45 7.43 6.73
N LEU A 321 -19.87 6.37 6.19
CA LEU A 321 -18.42 6.14 6.24
C LEU A 321 -17.75 6.81 5.05
N LEU A 322 -16.68 7.55 5.29
CA LEU A 322 -15.84 8.14 4.25
C LEU A 322 -14.52 7.39 4.14
N VAL A 323 -14.17 6.99 2.93
CA VAL A 323 -12.93 6.28 2.65
C VAL A 323 -12.09 7.13 1.70
N SER A 324 -10.86 7.43 2.08
CA SER A 324 -9.90 8.14 1.25
C SER A 324 -8.53 7.49 1.37
N ALA A 325 -7.57 7.88 0.53
CA ALA A 325 -6.21 7.37 0.63
C ALA A 325 -5.60 7.61 2.03
N ALA A 326 -5.97 8.70 2.72
CA ALA A 326 -5.49 9.01 4.07
C ALA A 326 -6.07 8.11 5.16
N THR A 327 -7.28 7.59 4.97
CA THR A 327 -8.01 6.81 5.98
C THR A 327 -8.06 5.33 5.65
N ALA A 328 -7.61 4.95 4.46
CA ALA A 328 -7.62 3.59 3.96
C ALA A 328 -6.85 2.61 4.88
N GLY A 329 -5.79 3.05 5.56
CA GLY A 329 -5.10 2.23 6.57
C GLY A 329 -5.98 1.88 7.78
N HIS A 330 -6.95 2.72 8.15
CA HIS A 330 -7.92 2.42 9.21
C HIS A 330 -9.02 1.47 8.75
N VAL A 331 -9.45 1.59 7.48
CA VAL A 331 -10.56 0.79 6.90
C VAL A 331 -10.08 -0.57 6.39
N PHE A 332 -8.89 -0.64 5.80
CA PHE A 332 -8.34 -1.81 5.11
C PHE A 332 -7.01 -2.30 5.71
N GLY A 333 -6.63 -1.82 6.89
CA GLY A 333 -5.38 -2.20 7.58
C GLY A 333 -5.46 -3.53 8.33
N GLY A 334 -4.69 -3.63 9.42
CA GLY A 334 -4.52 -4.88 10.16
C GLY A 334 -5.82 -5.50 10.68
N GLY A 335 -6.79 -4.68 11.11
CA GLY A 335 -8.10 -5.17 11.55
C GLY A 335 -8.91 -5.82 10.42
N PHE A 336 -8.88 -5.22 9.23
CA PHE A 336 -9.53 -5.75 8.02
C PHE A 336 -8.89 -7.08 7.60
N ASN A 337 -7.57 -7.10 7.48
CA ASN A 337 -6.82 -8.32 7.13
C ASN A 337 -7.08 -9.43 8.15
N GLY A 338 -7.00 -9.12 9.46
CA GLY A 338 -7.26 -10.10 10.51
C GLY A 338 -8.68 -10.67 10.51
N TYR A 339 -9.67 -9.90 10.03
CA TYR A 339 -11.06 -10.36 9.95
C TYR A 339 -11.37 -11.16 8.69
N TYR A 340 -10.84 -10.72 7.53
CA TYR A 340 -11.18 -11.32 6.24
C TYR A 340 -10.19 -12.36 5.72
N GLU A 341 -8.98 -12.44 6.28
CA GLU A 341 -8.09 -13.55 5.98
C GLU A 341 -8.63 -14.87 6.53
N ASP A 342 -8.74 -15.89 5.68
CA ASP A 342 -9.08 -17.23 6.14
C ASP A 342 -7.85 -17.91 6.76
N ALA A 343 -7.75 -17.87 8.09
CA ALA A 343 -6.65 -18.49 8.83
C ALA A 343 -6.55 -20.02 8.66
N ARG A 344 -7.56 -20.69 8.07
CA ARG A 344 -7.56 -22.14 7.80
C ARG A 344 -6.94 -22.50 6.46
N LYS A 345 -6.67 -21.50 5.61
CA LYS A 345 -6.07 -21.68 4.29
C LYS A 345 -4.59 -21.29 4.34
N MET A 346 -3.86 -21.66 3.29
CA MET A 346 -2.43 -21.36 3.13
C MET A 346 -2.23 -20.38 1.97
N GLU A 347 -1.13 -19.63 2.01
CA GLU A 347 -0.66 -18.78 0.89
C GLU A 347 -1.76 -17.81 0.41
N VAL A 348 -1.87 -17.63 -0.91
CA VAL A 348 -2.85 -16.75 -1.54
C VAL A 348 -4.31 -17.10 -1.20
N TYR A 349 -4.63 -18.37 -0.92
CA TYR A 349 -6.00 -18.80 -0.64
C TYR A 349 -6.59 -18.16 0.62
N ARG A 350 -5.75 -17.67 1.53
CA ARG A 350 -6.17 -16.88 2.70
C ARG A 350 -6.83 -15.56 2.29
N GLN A 351 -6.41 -15.00 1.16
CA GLN A 351 -6.80 -13.68 0.67
C GLN A 351 -8.06 -13.70 -0.22
N LYS A 352 -8.67 -14.89 -0.44
CA LYS A 352 -9.85 -15.03 -1.32
C LYS A 352 -11.00 -14.08 -0.99
N PRO A 353 -11.37 -13.85 0.29
CA PRO A 353 -12.45 -12.92 0.61
C PRO A 353 -12.12 -11.48 0.19
N MET A 354 -10.88 -11.03 0.42
CA MET A 354 -10.42 -9.69 0.03
C MET A 354 -10.34 -9.53 -1.49
N PHE A 355 -9.86 -10.57 -2.19
CA PHE A 355 -9.89 -10.63 -3.65
C PHE A 355 -11.32 -10.47 -4.18
N ASN A 356 -12.30 -11.14 -3.58
CA ASN A 356 -13.68 -11.07 -4.03
C ASN A 356 -14.28 -9.66 -3.90
N PHE A 357 -13.93 -8.90 -2.86
CA PHE A 357 -14.35 -7.49 -2.78
C PHE A 357 -13.79 -6.66 -3.93
N ALA A 358 -12.49 -6.79 -4.21
CA ALA A 358 -11.87 -6.09 -5.32
C ALA A 358 -12.43 -6.55 -6.68
N ARG A 359 -12.76 -7.84 -6.83
CA ARG A 359 -13.39 -8.37 -8.04
C ARG A 359 -14.78 -7.79 -8.27
N GLU A 360 -15.59 -7.72 -7.22
CA GLU A 360 -16.93 -7.14 -7.28
C GLU A 360 -16.91 -5.65 -7.64
N GLY A 361 -15.96 -4.90 -7.08
CA GLY A 361 -15.74 -3.51 -7.47
C GLY A 361 -15.22 -3.34 -8.89
N TYR A 362 -14.32 -4.21 -9.35
CA TYR A 362 -13.86 -4.23 -10.74
C TYR A 362 -15.04 -4.42 -11.71
N GLU A 363 -15.87 -5.44 -11.51
CA GLU A 363 -17.00 -5.73 -12.40
C GLU A 363 -18.05 -4.60 -12.44
N ALA A 364 -18.23 -3.89 -11.32
CA ALA A 364 -19.19 -2.79 -11.24
C ALA A 364 -18.65 -1.46 -11.77
N LEU A 365 -17.37 -1.14 -11.51
CA LEU A 365 -16.80 0.20 -11.68
C LEU A 365 -15.77 0.32 -12.81
N PHE A 366 -15.25 -0.80 -13.33
CA PHE A 366 -14.32 -0.79 -14.45
C PHE A 366 -15.08 -0.98 -15.77
N GLN A 367 -15.94 -0.03 -16.10
CA GLN A 367 -16.59 0.05 -17.40
C GLN A 367 -16.00 1.26 -18.10
N LEU A 368 -15.17 1.05 -19.14
CA LEU A 368 -14.47 2.14 -19.79
C LEU A 368 -15.45 3.11 -20.47
N ALA A 369 -15.02 4.36 -20.66
CA ALA A 369 -15.76 5.32 -21.46
C ALA A 369 -15.97 4.80 -22.89
N ASN A 370 -17.12 5.10 -23.51
CA ASN A 370 -17.58 4.46 -24.75
C ASN A 370 -16.52 4.43 -25.88
N GLU A 371 -15.73 5.50 -26.05
CA GLU A 371 -14.68 5.58 -27.08
C GLU A 371 -13.54 4.58 -26.82
N ASP A 372 -13.11 4.43 -25.57
CA ASP A 372 -12.01 3.53 -25.18
C ASP A 372 -12.49 2.08 -25.11
N GLU A 373 -13.74 1.86 -24.66
CA GLU A 373 -14.36 0.53 -24.60
C GLU A 373 -14.48 -0.09 -26.00
N GLU A 374 -14.96 0.67 -27.00
CA GLU A 374 -15.07 0.19 -28.39
C GLU A 374 -13.71 -0.23 -28.96
N TYR A 375 -12.67 0.55 -28.70
CA TYR A 375 -11.31 0.20 -29.11
C TYR A 375 -10.81 -1.08 -28.43
N VAL A 376 -10.96 -1.16 -27.10
CA VAL A 376 -10.52 -2.32 -26.31
C VAL A 376 -11.21 -3.59 -26.77
N ASP A 377 -12.52 -3.56 -27.00
CA ASP A 377 -13.30 -4.71 -27.47
C ASP A 377 -12.80 -5.18 -28.84
N LYS A 378 -12.58 -4.25 -29.78
CA LYS A 378 -12.00 -4.55 -31.09
C LYS A 378 -10.62 -5.17 -30.97
N ARG A 379 -9.78 -4.63 -30.08
CA ARG A 379 -8.41 -5.11 -29.86
C ARG A 379 -8.40 -6.51 -29.24
N ILE A 380 -9.28 -6.79 -28.29
CA ILE A 380 -9.44 -8.13 -27.68
C ILE A 380 -9.88 -9.14 -28.75
N ALA A 381 -10.86 -8.78 -29.58
CA ALA A 381 -11.34 -9.63 -30.68
C ALA A 381 -10.23 -9.92 -31.70
N GLU A 382 -9.42 -8.91 -32.05
CA GLU A 382 -8.25 -9.07 -32.93
C GLU A 382 -7.24 -10.06 -32.35
N MET A 383 -6.90 -9.94 -31.05
CA MET A 383 -5.91 -10.81 -30.41
C MET A 383 -6.40 -12.25 -30.31
N ARG A 384 -7.66 -12.46 -29.89
CA ARG A 384 -8.26 -13.79 -29.84
C ARG A 384 -8.45 -14.39 -31.24
N GLY A 385 -8.73 -13.57 -32.25
CA GLY A 385 -8.84 -14.03 -33.63
C GLY A 385 -7.53 -14.63 -34.17
N LYS A 386 -6.36 -14.13 -33.72
CA LYS A 386 -5.04 -14.66 -34.12
C LYS A 386 -4.77 -16.06 -33.55
N THR A 387 -5.41 -16.43 -32.44
CA THR A 387 -5.19 -17.74 -31.81
C THR A 387 -6.06 -18.86 -32.38
N VAL A 388 -7.05 -18.54 -33.21
CA VAL A 388 -7.92 -19.53 -33.84
C VAL A 388 -7.15 -20.32 -34.91
N THR A 389 -7.13 -21.64 -34.76
CA THR A 389 -6.51 -22.54 -35.76
C THR A 389 -7.53 -22.90 -36.85
N PRO A 390 -7.12 -22.98 -38.13
CA PRO A 390 -8.02 -23.39 -39.22
C PRO A 390 -8.27 -24.91 -39.17
N GLY A 391 -9.37 -25.33 -38.55
CA GLY A 391 -9.84 -26.72 -38.58
C GLY A 391 -10.95 -27.02 -37.57
N ASP A 392 -11.92 -27.85 -37.96
CA ASP A 392 -13.20 -28.10 -37.27
C ASP A 392 -13.11 -28.87 -35.92
N GLY A 393 -11.91 -28.97 -35.32
CA GLY A 393 -11.69 -29.73 -34.08
C GLY A 393 -10.27 -29.66 -33.49
N LYS A 394 -9.49 -28.62 -33.83
CA LYS A 394 -8.12 -28.45 -33.31
C LYS A 394 -8.10 -27.50 -32.12
N ILE A 395 -7.16 -27.72 -31.21
CA ILE A 395 -6.93 -26.86 -30.03
C ILE A 395 -6.51 -25.47 -30.55
N ASN A 396 -7.08 -24.41 -29.99
CA ASN A 396 -6.65 -23.04 -30.30
C ASN A 396 -5.35 -22.70 -29.59
N GLY A 397 -4.60 -21.75 -30.14
CA GLY A 397 -3.51 -21.11 -29.41
C GLY A 397 -4.02 -20.36 -28.18
N ILE A 398 -3.10 -20.00 -27.29
CA ILE A 398 -3.39 -19.20 -26.11
C ILE A 398 -2.74 -17.82 -26.20
N VAL A 399 -3.28 -16.87 -25.44
CA VAL A 399 -2.69 -15.54 -25.27
C VAL A 399 -1.96 -15.46 -23.93
N VAL A 400 -0.64 -15.26 -23.95
CA VAL A 400 0.16 -15.00 -22.74
C VAL A 400 0.40 -13.49 -22.61
N GLY A 401 -0.24 -12.87 -21.62
CA GLY A 401 -0.01 -11.47 -21.28
C GLY A 401 1.26 -11.29 -20.47
N ILE A 402 2.03 -10.27 -20.77
CA ILE A 402 3.28 -9.90 -20.09
C ILE A 402 3.14 -8.44 -19.68
N HIS A 403 3.20 -8.18 -18.38
CA HIS A 403 3.19 -6.83 -17.84
C HIS A 403 4.52 -6.52 -17.14
N VAL A 404 5.31 -5.66 -17.77
CA VAL A 404 6.61 -5.21 -17.29
C VAL A 404 6.43 -3.87 -16.59
N ARG A 405 7.00 -3.73 -15.38
CA ARG A 405 7.04 -2.46 -14.65
C ARG A 405 8.48 -2.09 -14.33
N HIS A 406 9.00 -1.07 -15.00
CA HIS A 406 10.29 -0.47 -14.70
C HIS A 406 10.07 0.81 -13.89
N GLY A 407 9.86 1.97 -14.53
CA GLY A 407 9.65 3.30 -13.92
C GLY A 407 10.20 3.49 -12.49
N ASP A 408 9.40 4.07 -11.58
CA ASP A 408 9.83 4.37 -10.20
C ASP A 408 9.66 3.22 -9.19
N ARG A 409 8.99 2.13 -9.55
CA ARG A 409 8.80 0.98 -8.65
C ARG A 409 9.95 0.01 -8.76
N ARG A 410 10.23 -0.71 -7.67
CA ARG A 410 11.28 -1.75 -7.63
C ARG A 410 10.67 -3.08 -7.18
N PRO A 411 11.19 -4.21 -7.70
CA PRO A 411 10.78 -5.54 -7.27
C PRO A 411 10.89 -5.75 -5.76
N PHE A 412 10.04 -6.61 -5.19
CA PHE A 412 10.18 -7.06 -3.81
C PHE A 412 11.35 -8.02 -3.62
N GLU A 413 11.72 -8.75 -4.68
CA GLU A 413 12.83 -9.69 -4.65
C GLU A 413 14.15 -8.96 -4.35
N PHE A 414 14.79 -9.35 -3.25
CA PHE A 414 15.94 -8.62 -2.71
C PHE A 414 17.09 -8.44 -3.71
N GLN A 415 17.31 -9.43 -4.59
CA GLN A 415 18.38 -9.39 -5.59
C GLN A 415 18.19 -8.29 -6.64
N TYR A 416 16.95 -7.83 -6.85
CA TYR A 416 16.60 -6.78 -7.80
C TYR A 416 16.09 -5.52 -7.10
N LYS A 417 16.27 -5.37 -5.78
CA LYS A 417 15.75 -4.21 -5.03
C LYS A 417 16.26 -2.86 -5.57
N ASP A 418 17.48 -2.86 -6.13
CA ASP A 418 18.16 -1.68 -6.67
C ASP A 418 18.16 -1.66 -8.21
N SER A 419 17.49 -2.62 -8.86
CA SER A 419 17.44 -2.78 -10.32
C SER A 419 16.05 -3.22 -10.79
N TYR A 420 15.95 -3.64 -12.04
CA TYR A 420 14.74 -4.27 -12.57
C TYR A 420 14.94 -5.79 -12.70
N ILE A 421 13.83 -6.51 -12.77
CA ILE A 421 13.84 -7.93 -13.12
C ILE A 421 14.23 -8.04 -14.61
N PRO A 422 15.22 -8.87 -14.97
CA PRO A 422 15.63 -9.07 -16.36
C PRO A 422 14.47 -9.54 -17.24
N LEU A 423 14.40 -9.01 -18.48
CA LEU A 423 13.31 -9.28 -19.42
C LEU A 423 13.25 -10.77 -19.80
N GLU A 424 14.40 -11.43 -19.83
CA GLU A 424 14.54 -12.87 -20.08
C GLU A 424 13.71 -13.69 -19.10
N LYS A 425 13.62 -13.26 -17.83
CA LYS A 425 12.82 -13.97 -16.82
C LYS A 425 11.33 -13.98 -17.18
N TYR A 426 10.81 -12.91 -17.78
CA TYR A 426 9.43 -12.84 -18.23
C TYR A 426 9.22 -13.73 -19.45
N VAL A 427 10.12 -13.66 -20.43
CA VAL A 427 10.05 -14.43 -21.68
C VAL A 427 10.19 -15.93 -21.43
N ASP A 428 11.14 -16.33 -20.59
CA ASP A 428 11.36 -17.73 -20.21
C ASP A 428 10.13 -18.29 -19.47
N THR A 429 9.56 -17.51 -18.56
CA THR A 429 8.31 -17.89 -17.87
C THR A 429 7.15 -18.02 -18.86
N ALA A 430 7.01 -17.10 -19.82
CA ALA A 430 5.98 -17.18 -20.85
C ALA A 430 6.16 -18.40 -21.77
N LYS A 431 7.40 -18.73 -22.15
CA LYS A 431 7.74 -19.92 -22.93
C LYS A 431 7.45 -21.20 -22.15
N GLU A 432 7.72 -21.23 -20.85
CA GLU A 432 7.41 -22.39 -20.02
C GLU A 432 5.89 -22.61 -19.91
N ILE A 433 5.10 -21.54 -19.74
CA ILE A 433 3.62 -21.62 -19.77
C ILE A 433 3.12 -22.26 -21.06
N LEU A 434 3.68 -21.85 -22.21
CA LEU A 434 3.33 -22.43 -23.50
C LEU A 434 3.69 -23.92 -23.55
N ARG A 435 4.91 -24.29 -23.12
CA ARG A 435 5.34 -25.69 -23.05
C ARG A 435 4.42 -26.53 -22.16
N GLU A 436 4.12 -26.09 -20.94
CA GLU A 436 3.27 -26.81 -20.00
C GLU A 436 1.84 -27.00 -20.52
N THR A 437 1.26 -25.96 -21.11
CA THR A 437 -0.11 -25.98 -21.65
C THR A 437 -0.26 -27.03 -22.76
N PHE A 438 0.74 -27.12 -23.63
CA PHE A 438 0.71 -27.99 -24.80
C PHE A 438 1.28 -29.40 -24.54
N ASN A 439 2.21 -29.57 -23.59
CA ASN A 439 2.72 -30.89 -23.18
C ASN A 439 1.68 -31.74 -22.42
N GLY A 440 0.75 -31.11 -21.70
CA GLY A 440 -0.31 -31.80 -20.97
C GLY A 440 -1.45 -32.35 -21.85
N SER A 441 -1.48 -32.00 -23.13
CA SER A 441 -2.56 -32.35 -24.06
C SER A 441 -2.37 -33.78 -24.61
N ARG A 442 -3.32 -34.68 -24.35
CA ARG A 442 -3.31 -36.09 -24.82
C ARG A 442 -3.53 -36.28 -26.34
N LEU A 443 -3.33 -35.24 -27.14
CA LEU A 443 -3.59 -35.26 -28.59
C LEU A 443 -2.31 -35.52 -29.40
N GLY A 444 -2.47 -35.89 -30.67
CA GLY A 444 -1.35 -36.13 -31.58
C GLY A 444 -0.48 -34.88 -31.82
N ASN A 445 0.81 -35.11 -32.08
CA ASN A 445 1.86 -34.08 -32.13
C ASN A 445 1.57 -32.92 -33.11
N ASP A 446 0.86 -33.17 -34.21
CA ASP A 446 0.63 -32.17 -35.26
C ASP A 446 -0.30 -31.05 -34.79
N GLY A 447 -1.40 -31.38 -34.10
CA GLY A 447 -2.36 -30.38 -33.60
C GLY A 447 -1.80 -29.52 -32.46
N ILE A 448 -0.88 -30.09 -31.68
CA ILE A 448 -0.19 -29.39 -30.59
C ILE A 448 0.79 -28.36 -31.14
N THR A 449 1.53 -28.73 -32.18
CA THR A 449 2.53 -27.85 -32.83
C THR A 449 1.85 -26.67 -33.53
N GLU A 450 0.70 -26.90 -34.16
CA GLU A 450 -0.11 -25.85 -34.79
C GLU A 450 -0.70 -24.88 -33.75
N ALA A 451 -1.28 -25.38 -32.66
CA ALA A 451 -1.80 -24.53 -31.58
C ALA A 451 -0.70 -23.69 -30.91
N ALA A 452 0.48 -24.27 -30.70
CA ALA A 452 1.63 -23.54 -30.19
C ALA A 452 2.07 -22.41 -31.14
N SER A 453 2.06 -22.66 -32.47
CA SER A 453 2.40 -21.64 -33.46
C SER A 453 1.38 -20.49 -33.58
N HIS A 454 0.13 -20.76 -33.19
CA HIS A 454 -0.94 -19.75 -33.11
C HIS A 454 -1.04 -19.08 -31.73
N SER A 455 -0.15 -19.40 -30.79
CA SER A 455 -0.12 -18.72 -29.49
C SER A 455 0.65 -17.40 -29.59
N ILE A 456 0.19 -16.38 -28.88
CA ILE A 456 0.75 -15.03 -28.98
C ILE A 456 1.14 -14.49 -27.60
N MET A 457 2.18 -13.65 -27.58
CA MET A 457 2.58 -12.88 -26.41
C MET A 457 2.06 -11.44 -26.56
N LEU A 458 1.40 -10.94 -25.52
CA LEU A 458 0.84 -9.60 -25.47
C LEU A 458 1.54 -8.79 -24.37
N LEU A 459 2.10 -7.64 -24.71
CA LEU A 459 2.98 -6.85 -23.83
C LEU A 459 2.34 -5.51 -23.44
N ALA A 460 2.40 -5.20 -22.15
CA ALA A 460 2.25 -3.85 -21.63
C ALA A 460 3.46 -3.50 -20.76
N SER A 461 4.01 -2.31 -20.98
CA SER A 461 5.16 -1.77 -20.26
C SER A 461 5.01 -0.26 -20.09
N ASP A 462 5.50 0.25 -18.96
CA ASP A 462 5.65 1.68 -18.69
C ASP A 462 6.99 2.26 -19.21
N ASP A 463 7.77 1.44 -19.91
CA ASP A 463 9.08 1.76 -20.45
C ASP A 463 9.08 1.49 -21.97
N PRO A 464 9.28 2.51 -22.83
CA PRO A 464 9.26 2.37 -24.28
C PRO A 464 10.39 1.49 -24.81
N ASP A 465 11.51 1.40 -24.10
CA ASP A 465 12.68 0.64 -24.53
C ASP A 465 12.44 -0.87 -24.41
N VAL A 466 11.53 -1.29 -23.52
CA VAL A 466 11.08 -2.68 -23.41
C VAL A 466 10.41 -3.17 -24.70
N TYR A 467 9.64 -2.32 -25.38
CA TYR A 467 9.05 -2.67 -26.68
C TYR A 467 10.07 -2.72 -27.83
N ALA A 468 11.26 -2.14 -27.64
CA ALA A 468 12.34 -2.14 -28.61
C ALA A 468 13.40 -3.22 -28.31
N SER A 469 13.28 -3.94 -27.20
CA SER A 469 14.23 -4.95 -26.77
C SER A 469 14.20 -6.18 -27.68
N GLU A 470 15.34 -6.87 -27.79
CA GLU A 470 15.46 -8.07 -28.64
C GLU A 470 14.59 -9.20 -28.08
N GLU A 471 14.55 -9.33 -26.76
CA GLU A 471 13.88 -10.39 -26.01
C GLU A 471 12.35 -10.37 -26.20
N LEU A 472 11.76 -9.17 -26.30
CA LEU A 472 10.32 -8.96 -26.42
C LEU A 472 9.88 -8.45 -27.80
N SER A 473 10.78 -8.48 -28.79
CA SER A 473 10.50 -8.02 -30.17
C SER A 473 9.36 -8.80 -30.85
N GLU A 474 9.12 -10.05 -30.46
CA GLU A 474 8.02 -10.89 -30.96
C GLU A 474 6.67 -10.61 -30.26
N ALA A 475 6.68 -9.90 -29.12
CA ALA A 475 5.47 -9.62 -28.36
C ALA A 475 4.68 -8.46 -29.00
N LEU A 476 3.36 -8.62 -29.06
CA LEU A 476 2.45 -7.60 -29.58
C LEU A 476 2.12 -6.60 -28.46
N PRO A 477 2.14 -5.28 -28.70
CA PRO A 477 1.72 -4.32 -27.68
C PRO A 477 0.21 -4.44 -27.41
N ALA A 478 -0.20 -4.25 -26.16
CA ALA A 478 -1.58 -4.38 -25.72
C ALA A 478 -2.49 -3.37 -26.42
N GLN A 479 -2.21 -2.08 -26.25
CA GLN A 479 -2.87 -1.00 -26.99
C GLN A 479 -1.86 -0.23 -27.86
N GLN A 480 -2.38 0.44 -28.89
CA GLN A 480 -1.63 1.29 -29.81
C GLN A 480 -2.36 2.62 -30.08
N GLN A 481 -3.51 2.86 -29.45
CA GLN A 481 -4.33 4.04 -29.68
C GLN A 481 -3.70 5.31 -29.11
N ILE A 482 -3.12 5.21 -27.90
CA ILE A 482 -2.46 6.33 -27.23
C ILE A 482 -1.00 5.95 -27.04
N ARG A 483 -0.12 6.50 -27.88
CA ARG A 483 1.34 6.37 -27.74
C ARG A 483 1.93 7.69 -27.29
N LEU A 484 2.59 7.65 -26.14
CA LEU A 484 3.11 8.84 -25.47
C LEU A 484 4.62 8.90 -25.65
N ALA A 485 5.11 9.97 -26.29
CA ALA A 485 6.53 10.34 -26.38
C ALA A 485 7.50 9.15 -26.50
N SER A 486 7.30 8.25 -27.48
CA SER A 486 8.26 7.16 -27.71
C SER A 486 9.62 7.74 -28.12
N ASN A 487 10.72 7.29 -27.50
CA ASN A 487 12.08 7.78 -27.72
C ASN A 487 12.48 7.87 -29.21
N LYS A 488 11.86 7.04 -30.08
CA LYS A 488 12.05 7.03 -31.54
C LYS A 488 11.69 8.35 -32.26
N HIS A 489 10.91 9.24 -31.62
CA HIS A 489 10.48 10.51 -32.22
C HIS A 489 11.13 11.75 -31.59
N ILE A 490 11.98 11.59 -30.57
CA ILE A 490 12.63 12.72 -29.91
C ILE A 490 13.98 12.92 -30.59
N SER A 491 14.05 13.93 -31.46
CA SER A 491 15.31 14.36 -32.06
C SER A 491 16.24 14.80 -30.94
N ASN A 492 17.29 14.04 -30.65
CA ASN A 492 18.35 14.47 -29.74
C ASN A 492 18.81 15.86 -30.18
N PRO A 493 18.74 16.89 -29.31
CA PRO A 493 19.18 18.22 -29.67
C PRO A 493 20.67 18.13 -30.06
N GLN A 494 20.99 18.56 -31.28
CA GLN A 494 22.38 18.63 -31.73
C GLN A 494 23.17 19.49 -30.73
N PRO A 495 24.38 19.06 -30.32
CA PRO A 495 25.20 19.82 -29.40
C PRO A 495 25.60 21.16 -30.05
N GLN A 496 24.86 22.22 -29.75
CA GLN A 496 25.21 23.58 -30.13
C GLN A 496 26.05 24.17 -29.00
N GLY A 497 27.35 23.91 -29.04
CA GLY A 497 28.30 24.51 -28.12
C GLY A 497 29.74 24.39 -28.66
N PRO A 498 30.58 25.42 -28.51
CA PRO A 498 31.96 25.37 -28.97
C PRO A 498 32.73 24.29 -28.19
N THR A 499 33.44 23.47 -28.96
CA THR A 499 34.41 22.44 -28.61
C THR A 499 34.92 22.43 -27.15
N GLY A 500 34.60 21.38 -26.39
CA GLY A 500 35.40 20.95 -25.25
C GLY A 500 34.63 20.46 -24.01
N MET A 501 33.36 20.85 -23.84
CA MET A 501 32.53 20.41 -22.71
C MET A 501 31.32 19.65 -23.26
N ARG A 502 31.20 18.35 -22.91
CA ARG A 502 29.97 17.62 -23.15
C ARG A 502 28.89 18.29 -22.32
N ASN A 503 28.00 19.04 -22.96
CA ASN A 503 26.75 19.40 -22.31
C ASN A 503 26.07 18.07 -21.94
N PHE A 504 25.73 17.90 -20.66
CA PHE A 504 24.84 16.83 -20.26
C PHE A 504 23.51 17.12 -20.95
N VAL A 505 23.28 16.47 -22.08
CA VAL A 505 21.97 16.43 -22.71
C VAL A 505 21.24 15.34 -21.98
N ASP A 506 20.23 15.73 -21.21
CA ASP A 506 19.33 14.76 -20.59
C ASP A 506 18.71 13.92 -21.72
N GLU A 507 18.88 12.61 -21.62
CA GLU A 507 18.24 11.68 -22.54
C GLU A 507 16.73 11.82 -22.39
N ALA A 508 16.03 11.93 -23.51
CA ALA A 508 14.60 12.11 -23.46
C ALA A 508 13.94 10.85 -22.91
N VAL A 509 13.24 10.98 -21.80
CA VAL A 509 12.55 9.88 -21.14
C VAL A 509 11.17 9.72 -21.78
N GLY A 510 10.89 8.58 -22.40
CA GLY A 510 9.56 8.29 -22.92
C GLY A 510 8.57 7.86 -21.83
N TRP A 511 7.27 8.09 -22.08
CA TRP A 511 6.19 7.99 -21.08
C TRP A 511 5.10 6.99 -21.49
N GLU A 512 5.43 6.02 -22.35
CA GLU A 512 4.50 4.97 -22.76
C GLU A 512 4.10 4.19 -21.51
N GLY A 513 2.83 4.23 -21.10
CA GLY A 513 2.31 3.46 -19.96
C GLY A 513 2.50 4.06 -18.55
N GLY A 514 3.17 5.21 -18.37
CA GLY A 514 3.24 5.86 -17.05
C GLY A 514 4.26 6.99 -16.88
N PHE A 515 4.17 7.68 -15.73
CA PHE A 515 5.15 8.67 -15.29
C PHE A 515 5.93 8.19 -14.07
N PHE A 516 7.18 8.66 -13.95
CA PHE A 516 7.87 8.71 -12.66
C PHE A 516 7.14 9.70 -11.74
N ALA A 517 6.96 9.36 -10.45
CA ALA A 517 6.22 10.22 -9.53
C ALA A 517 6.70 11.68 -9.47
N PRO A 518 8.01 11.99 -9.41
CA PRO A 518 8.47 13.39 -9.39
C PRO A 518 8.07 14.17 -10.64
N MET A 519 8.04 13.50 -11.80
CA MET A 519 7.63 14.10 -13.06
C MET A 519 6.13 14.33 -13.08
N PHE A 520 5.33 13.35 -12.67
CA PHE A 520 3.88 13.49 -12.58
C PHE A 520 3.47 14.75 -11.80
N TRP A 521 4.11 14.98 -10.64
CA TRP A 521 3.84 16.13 -9.76
C TRP A 521 4.48 17.44 -10.21
N SER A 522 5.46 17.40 -11.13
CA SER A 522 6.07 18.61 -11.71
C SER A 522 5.35 19.10 -12.97
N LEU A 523 4.59 18.23 -13.66
CA LEU A 523 3.77 18.60 -14.81
C LEU A 523 2.80 19.72 -14.45
N GLY A 524 2.81 20.80 -15.23
CA GLY A 524 1.93 21.95 -15.05
C GLY A 524 2.40 22.95 -13.99
N ARG A 525 3.61 22.82 -13.44
CA ARG A 525 4.19 23.89 -12.62
C ARG A 525 4.63 25.05 -13.53
N PRO A 526 4.27 26.31 -13.21
CA PRO A 526 4.68 27.45 -14.02
C PRO A 526 6.20 27.60 -14.03
N ASN A 527 6.77 27.77 -15.24
CA ASN A 527 8.19 28.04 -15.48
C ASN A 527 8.56 29.43 -14.93
N GLY A 528 8.82 29.54 -13.62
CA GLY A 528 9.16 30.81 -12.99
C GLY A 528 9.50 30.77 -11.50
N LEU A 529 9.35 29.63 -10.82
CA LEU A 529 9.80 29.49 -9.44
C LEU A 529 11.31 29.22 -9.42
N PRO A 530 12.12 30.06 -8.75
CA PRO A 530 13.56 29.85 -8.68
C PRO A 530 13.88 28.52 -7.98
N PRO A 531 14.92 27.77 -8.40
CA PRO A 531 15.31 26.50 -7.80
C PRO A 531 15.73 26.61 -6.32
N THR A 532 15.90 27.84 -5.82
CA THR A 532 16.19 28.18 -4.42
C THR A 532 14.95 28.49 -3.58
N ALA A 533 13.75 28.52 -4.19
CA ALA A 533 12.52 28.46 -3.43
C ALA A 533 12.43 27.06 -2.81
N VAL A 534 13.06 26.92 -1.64
CA VAL A 534 12.71 25.87 -0.68
C VAL A 534 11.20 25.96 -0.56
N THR A 535 10.54 25.00 -1.18
CA THR A 535 9.11 24.81 -1.11
C THR A 535 8.75 24.82 0.37
N THR A 536 8.05 25.84 0.82
CA THR A 536 7.08 25.56 1.86
C THR A 536 6.20 24.46 1.27
N PRO A 537 6.11 23.28 1.90
CA PRO A 537 5.41 22.12 1.34
C PRO A 537 3.91 22.34 1.09
N ASP A 538 3.37 23.52 1.46
CA ASP A 538 1.93 23.83 1.49
C ASP A 538 1.38 24.63 0.30
N VAL A 539 2.19 25.14 -0.64
CA VAL A 539 1.62 25.85 -1.80
C VAL A 539 1.24 24.84 -2.89
N LYS A 540 0.09 24.18 -2.71
CA LYS A 540 -0.57 23.35 -3.73
C LYS A 540 -1.08 24.25 -4.86
N VAL A 541 -0.23 24.58 -5.82
CA VAL A 541 -0.68 25.22 -7.06
C VAL A 541 -1.50 24.19 -7.84
N PRO A 542 -2.77 24.46 -8.21
CA PRO A 542 -3.54 23.53 -9.02
C PRO A 542 -2.83 23.31 -10.37
N PRO A 543 -2.83 22.07 -10.89
CA PRO A 543 -2.21 21.79 -12.18
C PRO A 543 -2.89 22.62 -13.29
N THR A 544 -2.12 23.01 -14.30
CA THR A 544 -2.68 23.63 -15.50
C THR A 544 -3.59 22.64 -16.25
N ASP A 545 -4.56 23.16 -17.00
CA ASP A 545 -5.49 22.34 -17.79
C ASP A 545 -4.75 21.43 -18.79
N GLU A 546 -3.65 21.91 -19.36
CA GLU A 546 -2.79 21.12 -20.25
C GLU A 546 -2.12 19.94 -19.52
N ALA A 547 -1.66 20.16 -18.29
CA ALA A 547 -1.06 19.10 -17.48
C ALA A 547 -2.11 18.06 -17.06
N LEU A 548 -3.33 18.49 -16.71
CA LEU A 548 -4.44 17.58 -16.45
C LEU A 548 -4.80 16.74 -17.68
N ARG A 549 -4.86 17.36 -18.87
CA ARG A 549 -5.12 16.64 -20.12
C ARG A 549 -4.03 15.63 -20.45
N LEU A 550 -2.77 15.95 -20.20
CA LEU A 550 -1.67 15.00 -20.38
C LEU A 550 -1.78 13.83 -19.40
N ARG A 551 -2.05 14.10 -18.12
CA ARG A 551 -2.29 13.05 -17.11
C ARG A 551 -3.48 12.17 -17.48
N GLU A 552 -4.54 12.76 -18.04
CA GLU A 552 -5.70 12.02 -18.55
C GLU A 552 -5.30 11.02 -19.63
N LEU A 553 -4.52 11.45 -20.65
CA LEU A 553 -4.06 10.56 -21.72
C LEU A 553 -3.20 9.40 -21.17
N VAL A 554 -2.33 9.67 -20.20
CA VAL A 554 -1.49 8.64 -19.57
C VAL A 554 -2.32 7.65 -18.77
N GLY A 555 -3.29 8.14 -18.00
CA GLY A 555 -4.24 7.28 -17.29
C GLY A 555 -5.05 6.41 -18.24
N ARG A 556 -5.59 6.98 -19.33
CA ARG A 556 -6.37 6.23 -20.34
C ARG A 556 -5.53 5.16 -21.02
N ALA A 557 -4.31 5.49 -21.44
CA ALA A 557 -3.38 4.52 -22.04
C ALA A 557 -3.14 3.33 -21.10
N TYR A 558 -2.82 3.61 -19.83
CA TYR A 558 -2.58 2.59 -18.81
C TYR A 558 -3.79 1.70 -18.55
N LEU A 559 -4.99 2.28 -18.48
CA LEU A 559 -6.23 1.51 -18.28
C LEU A 559 -6.56 0.61 -19.49
N MET A 560 -6.34 1.10 -20.71
CA MET A 560 -6.53 0.29 -21.92
C MET A 560 -5.50 -0.85 -22.01
N ASP A 561 -4.23 -0.60 -21.65
CA ASP A 561 -3.20 -1.64 -21.54
C ASP A 561 -3.66 -2.76 -20.60
N LEU A 562 -4.10 -2.39 -19.39
CA LEU A 562 -4.61 -3.36 -18.41
C LEU A 562 -5.89 -4.06 -18.89
N ALA A 563 -6.82 -3.34 -19.53
CA ALA A 563 -8.06 -3.91 -20.01
C ALA A 563 -7.82 -4.95 -21.10
N VAL A 564 -6.95 -4.64 -22.07
CA VAL A 564 -6.59 -5.58 -23.13
C VAL A 564 -5.83 -6.79 -22.56
N LEU A 565 -4.82 -6.59 -21.71
CA LEU A 565 -4.12 -7.71 -21.06
C LEU A 565 -5.07 -8.58 -20.23
N GLY A 566 -5.82 -7.97 -19.32
CA GLY A 566 -6.67 -8.69 -18.36
C GLY A 566 -7.80 -9.47 -19.02
N GLN A 567 -8.30 -9.00 -20.16
CA GLN A 567 -9.43 -9.63 -20.85
C GLN A 567 -8.99 -10.52 -22.03
N ALA A 568 -7.95 -10.16 -22.79
CA ALA A 568 -7.51 -10.97 -23.93
C ALA A 568 -6.68 -12.18 -23.50
N SER A 569 -5.91 -12.06 -22.41
CA SER A 569 -4.97 -13.10 -21.99
C SER A 569 -5.63 -14.29 -21.28
N ASP A 570 -5.13 -15.48 -21.58
CA ASP A 570 -5.45 -16.72 -20.84
C ASP A 570 -4.58 -16.89 -19.60
N LYS A 571 -3.33 -16.40 -19.70
CA LYS A 571 -2.28 -16.48 -18.69
C LYS A 571 -1.55 -15.13 -18.62
N ILE A 572 -1.12 -14.70 -17.44
CA ILE A 572 -0.41 -13.43 -17.25
C ILE A 572 0.89 -13.65 -16.48
N VAL A 573 1.97 -13.04 -16.97
CA VAL A 573 3.29 -12.98 -16.35
C VAL A 573 3.58 -11.54 -15.95
N CYS A 574 3.83 -11.30 -14.66
CA CYS A 574 4.10 -9.95 -14.18
C CYS A 574 4.82 -9.93 -12.81
N THR A 575 5.06 -8.72 -12.29
CA THR A 575 5.72 -8.49 -10.99
C THR A 575 4.73 -8.00 -9.94
N VAL A 576 4.53 -8.78 -8.87
CA VAL A 576 3.49 -8.50 -7.86
C VAL A 576 3.73 -7.21 -7.06
N SER A 577 4.96 -6.68 -7.04
CA SER A 577 5.27 -5.33 -6.55
C SER A 577 4.51 -4.22 -7.27
N SER A 578 4.15 -4.44 -8.54
CA SER A 578 3.30 -3.50 -9.29
C SER A 578 1.82 -3.68 -8.95
N ALA A 579 1.14 -2.56 -8.68
CA ALA A 579 -0.32 -2.55 -8.55
C ALA A 579 -1.02 -3.02 -9.82
N GLY A 580 -0.44 -2.76 -11.01
CA GLY A 580 -0.96 -3.26 -12.29
C GLY A 580 -1.00 -4.78 -12.35
N CYS A 581 0.07 -5.44 -11.92
CA CYS A 581 0.12 -6.91 -11.83
C CYS A 581 -0.96 -7.46 -10.87
N ARG A 582 -1.12 -6.85 -9.69
CA ARG A 582 -2.17 -7.22 -8.73
C ARG A 582 -3.58 -7.02 -9.29
N ILE A 583 -3.80 -5.96 -10.07
CA ILE A 583 -5.05 -5.68 -10.79
C ILE A 583 -5.33 -6.74 -11.86
N LEU A 584 -4.32 -7.13 -12.64
CA LEU A 584 -4.47 -8.13 -13.70
C LEU A 584 -4.93 -9.49 -13.15
N ALA A 585 -4.46 -9.88 -11.95
CA ALA A 585 -4.98 -11.06 -11.26
C ALA A 585 -6.49 -10.95 -10.97
N ILE A 586 -6.97 -9.77 -10.58
CA ILE A 586 -8.40 -9.49 -10.35
C ILE A 586 -9.17 -9.56 -11.67
N MET A 587 -8.65 -8.97 -12.75
CA MET A 587 -9.29 -8.95 -14.08
C MET A 587 -9.44 -10.37 -14.67
N LEU A 588 -8.45 -11.23 -14.50
CA LEU A 588 -8.53 -12.65 -14.88
C LEU A 588 -9.59 -13.43 -14.06
N GLY A 589 -9.79 -13.04 -12.80
CA GLY A 589 -10.69 -13.72 -11.86
C GLY A 589 -10.04 -14.86 -11.10
N TRP A 590 -10.60 -15.23 -9.94
CA TRP A 590 -9.99 -16.17 -9.00
C TRP A 590 -9.66 -17.53 -9.64
N ASP A 591 -10.65 -18.12 -10.32
CA ASP A 591 -10.53 -19.47 -10.87
C ASP A 591 -9.46 -19.57 -11.94
N LYS A 592 -9.33 -18.53 -12.79
CA LYS A 592 -8.27 -18.48 -13.81
C LYS A 592 -6.92 -18.19 -13.16
N SER A 593 -6.85 -17.17 -12.30
CA SER A 593 -5.59 -16.71 -11.70
C SER A 593 -4.93 -17.76 -10.83
N PHE A 594 -5.68 -18.37 -9.89
CA PHE A 594 -5.09 -19.21 -8.85
C PHE A 594 -5.45 -20.69 -9.01
N ASP A 595 -6.73 -21.03 -9.22
CA ASP A 595 -7.14 -22.44 -9.31
C ASP A 595 -6.60 -23.13 -10.58
N LYS A 596 -6.44 -22.37 -11.67
CA LYS A 596 -5.82 -22.82 -12.93
C LYS A 596 -4.40 -22.31 -13.15
N ALA A 597 -3.75 -21.74 -12.12
CA ALA A 597 -2.40 -21.17 -12.21
C ALA A 597 -2.24 -20.23 -13.42
N GLY A 598 -3.19 -19.31 -13.60
CA GLY A 598 -3.20 -18.34 -14.70
C GLY A 598 -2.41 -17.08 -14.45
N PHE A 599 -2.09 -16.80 -13.20
CA PHE A 599 -1.32 -15.65 -12.78
C PHE A 599 0.07 -16.09 -12.31
N MET A 600 1.12 -15.68 -13.02
CA MET A 600 2.50 -16.04 -12.75
C MET A 600 3.29 -14.81 -12.30
N ASN A 601 3.77 -14.86 -11.05
CA ASN A 601 4.62 -13.82 -10.48
C ASN A 601 6.11 -14.15 -10.74
N VAL A 602 6.86 -13.22 -11.33
CA VAL A 602 8.32 -13.33 -11.49
C VAL A 602 9.12 -12.53 -10.45
N ASP A 603 8.44 -11.87 -9.52
CA ASP A 603 9.02 -11.11 -8.42
C ASP A 603 9.11 -11.97 -7.15
N GLY A 604 10.13 -12.82 -7.06
CA GLY A 604 10.36 -13.71 -5.92
C GLY A 604 9.22 -14.69 -5.60
N THR A 605 9.19 -15.17 -4.36
CA THR A 605 8.19 -16.13 -3.84
C THR A 605 7.01 -15.43 -3.16
N PHE A 606 6.65 -14.23 -3.62
CA PHE A 606 5.58 -13.45 -3.02
C PHE A 606 4.22 -13.80 -3.65
N ASP A 607 3.24 -14.07 -2.79
CA ASP A 607 1.85 -14.28 -3.19
C ASP A 607 1.17 -12.98 -3.59
N TRP A 608 0.05 -13.10 -4.31
CA TRP A 608 -0.85 -11.97 -4.51
C TRP A 608 -1.32 -11.39 -3.18
N ARG A 609 -1.30 -10.06 -3.09
CA ARG A 609 -1.84 -9.29 -1.97
C ARG A 609 -2.74 -8.20 -2.52
N GLY A 610 -3.75 -7.82 -1.76
CA GLY A 610 -4.66 -6.72 -2.10
C GLY A 610 -3.97 -5.35 -2.04
N ILE A 611 -4.50 -4.44 -1.24
CA ILE A 611 -3.92 -3.10 -1.07
C ILE A 611 -2.60 -3.22 -0.29
N SER A 612 -1.55 -2.56 -0.80
CA SER A 612 -0.25 -2.47 -0.14
C SER A 612 -0.09 -1.05 0.36
N TRP A 613 0.15 -0.92 1.67
CA TRP A 613 0.31 0.34 2.39
C TRP A 613 1.74 0.87 2.29
#